data_AF-R5LHY5-F1
#
_entry.id   AF-R5LHY5-F1
#
_cell.length_a   1.000
_cell.length_b   1.000
_cell.length_c   1.000
_cell.angle_alpha   90.00
_cell.angle_beta   90.00
_cell.angle_gamma   90.00
#
_symmetry.space_group_name_H-M   'P 1'
#
loop_
_entity.id
_entity.type
_entity.pdbx_description
1 polymer ?
#
loop_
_entity_poly.entity_id
_entity_poly.type
_entity_poly.pdbx_seq_one_letter_code
_entity_poly.pdbx_strand_id
1 'polypeptide(L)'
;MNIIGKWKVRELLFPADDGTVSYTPDNLPEGDCADEIIMMLTNRIEFTEDGLMNTLMRVPEDKLELAKSQGAVIDEDGFAPIEQTTWKEENGKFFYDTKVEGEVLGETVDPFAEIPVDENGCLTIAYGTMILERV
;
A
#
# COMPACT_ATOMS: atom_id res chain seq x y z
N MET A 1 12.41 12.71 7.24
CA MET A 1 11.86 11.38 7.62
C MET A 1 12.53 10.35 6.73
N ASN A 2 12.87 9.16 7.21
CA ASN A 2 13.31 8.08 6.32
C ASN A 2 12.13 7.12 6.09
N ILE A 3 11.61 7.03 4.87
CA ILE A 3 10.48 6.15 4.56
C ILE A 3 10.87 4.74 4.16
N ILE A 4 12.16 4.48 3.89
CA ILE A 4 12.67 3.16 3.52
C ILE A 4 12.36 2.13 4.62
N GLY A 5 11.89 0.96 4.23
CA GLY A 5 11.47 -0.13 5.11
C GLY A 5 10.02 -0.55 4.89
N LYS A 6 9.56 -1.48 5.73
CA LYS A 6 8.20 -2.03 5.69
C LYS A 6 7.24 -1.24 6.58
N TRP A 7 6.02 -1.12 6.10
CA TRP A 7 4.91 -0.42 6.72
C TRP A 7 3.68 -1.30 6.66
N LYS A 8 2.89 -1.34 7.73
CA LYS A 8 1.60 -2.04 7.77
C LYS A 8 0.46 -1.06 7.52
N VAL A 9 -0.64 -1.54 6.96
CA VAL A 9 -1.86 -0.74 6.85
C VAL A 9 -2.46 -0.57 8.23
N ARG A 10 -2.52 0.68 8.70
CA ARG A 10 -3.15 1.06 9.96
C ARG A 10 -4.66 1.22 9.79
N GLU A 11 -5.06 1.86 8.71
CA GLU A 11 -6.44 2.27 8.48
C GLU A 11 -6.71 2.41 6.98
N LEU A 12 -7.89 1.96 6.57
CA LEU A 12 -8.45 2.19 5.23
C LEU A 12 -9.65 3.12 5.33
N LEU A 13 -9.70 4.10 4.43
CA LEU A 13 -10.73 5.12 4.35
C LEU A 13 -11.47 5.00 3.02
N PHE A 14 -12.76 4.70 3.08
CA PHE A 14 -13.62 4.57 1.91
C PHE A 14 -14.70 5.65 1.89
N PRO A 15 -14.97 6.26 0.72
CA PRO A 15 -16.13 7.12 0.54
C PRO A 15 -17.43 6.36 0.81
N ALA A 16 -18.36 6.98 1.54
CA ALA A 16 -19.69 6.46 1.83
C ALA A 16 -20.74 7.58 1.71
N ASP A 17 -22.02 7.22 1.66
CA ASP A 17 -23.13 8.17 1.49
C ASP A 17 -23.17 9.24 2.60
N ASP A 18 -22.75 8.91 3.82
CA ASP A 18 -22.70 9.79 4.99
C ASP A 18 -21.30 10.34 5.30
N GLY A 19 -20.35 10.18 4.38
CA GLY A 19 -19.00 10.74 4.48
C GLY A 19 -17.91 9.72 4.18
N THR A 20 -17.18 9.31 5.22
CA THR A 20 -16.06 8.37 5.09
C THR A 20 -16.19 7.28 6.13
N VAL A 21 -16.16 6.03 5.68
CA VAL A 21 -16.09 4.87 6.56
C VAL A 21 -14.63 4.47 6.71
N SER A 22 -14.27 4.14 7.95
CA SER A 22 -12.93 3.70 8.34
C SER A 22 -12.95 2.23 8.75
N TYR A 23 -11.97 1.47 8.25
CA TYR A 23 -11.68 0.12 8.70
C TYR A 23 -10.25 0.03 9.22
N THR A 24 -10.10 -0.69 10.32
CA THR A 24 -8.80 -0.95 10.97
C THR A 24 -8.72 -2.43 11.32
N PRO A 25 -7.55 -2.97 11.69
CA PRO A 25 -7.45 -4.34 12.18
C PRO A 25 -8.37 -4.66 13.37
N ASP A 26 -8.77 -3.65 14.15
CA ASP A 26 -9.66 -3.77 15.31
C ASP A 26 -11.15 -3.52 14.97
N ASN A 27 -11.44 -3.01 13.77
CA ASN A 27 -12.79 -2.71 13.27
C ASN A 27 -12.93 -3.25 11.84
N LEU A 28 -13.09 -4.56 11.73
CA LEU A 28 -13.21 -5.24 10.44
C LEU A 28 -14.62 -5.06 9.83
N PRO A 29 -14.73 -4.96 8.50
CA PRO A 29 -16.01 -4.93 7.81
C PRO A 29 -16.75 -6.28 7.88
N GLU A 30 -18.05 -6.23 7.63
CA GLU A 30 -18.90 -7.39 7.36
C GLU A 30 -19.56 -7.26 5.97
N GLY A 31 -20.00 -8.38 5.40
CA GLY A 31 -20.70 -8.42 4.10
C GLY A 31 -19.80 -8.74 2.91
N ASP A 32 -20.30 -8.46 1.70
CA ASP A 32 -19.75 -9.00 0.45
C ASP A 32 -18.32 -8.56 0.14
N CYS A 33 -17.90 -7.37 0.61
CA CYS A 33 -16.54 -6.85 0.39
C CYS A 33 -15.59 -7.12 1.56
N ALA A 34 -16.03 -7.84 2.60
CA ALA A 34 -15.26 -7.95 3.84
C ALA A 34 -13.89 -8.61 3.62
N ASP A 35 -13.85 -9.72 2.89
CA ASP A 35 -12.61 -10.46 2.64
C ASP A 35 -11.56 -9.62 1.89
N GLU A 36 -11.99 -8.81 0.92
CA GLU A 36 -11.10 -7.94 0.14
C GLU A 36 -10.51 -6.81 0.99
N ILE A 37 -11.33 -6.18 1.83
CA ILE A 37 -10.88 -5.11 2.73
C ILE A 37 -9.97 -5.69 3.83
N ILE A 38 -10.32 -6.85 4.39
CA ILE A 38 -9.46 -7.56 5.36
C ILE A 38 -8.11 -7.88 4.72
N MET A 39 -8.11 -8.38 3.48
CA MET A 39 -6.88 -8.64 2.73
C MET A 39 -6.06 -7.36 2.57
N MET A 40 -6.66 -6.23 2.18
CA MET A 40 -5.96 -4.95 2.09
C MET A 40 -5.39 -4.48 3.44
N LEU A 41 -6.13 -4.64 4.55
CA LEU A 41 -5.65 -4.32 5.90
C LEU A 41 -4.45 -5.18 6.33
N THR A 42 -4.35 -6.40 5.81
CA THR A 42 -3.21 -7.29 6.11
C THR A 42 -1.99 -7.03 5.23
N ASN A 43 -2.12 -6.26 4.15
CA ASN A 43 -1.00 -5.95 3.27
C ASN A 43 0.07 -5.13 4.01
N ARG A 44 1.29 -5.25 3.50
CA ARG A 44 2.41 -4.37 3.86
C ARG A 44 2.87 -3.60 2.64
N ILE A 45 3.39 -2.42 2.87
CA ILE A 45 4.06 -1.62 1.85
C ILE A 45 5.54 -1.54 2.20
N GLU A 46 6.40 -1.85 1.25
CA GLU A 46 7.85 -1.74 1.40
C GLU A 46 8.40 -0.68 0.46
N PHE A 47 9.12 0.28 1.02
CA PHE A 47 9.92 1.24 0.25
C PHE A 47 11.38 0.82 0.33
N THR A 48 12.01 0.54 -0.81
CA THR A 48 13.40 0.08 -0.88
C THR A 48 14.36 1.24 -1.18
N GLU A 49 15.65 1.05 -0.88
CA GLU A 49 16.69 2.06 -1.15
C GLU A 49 16.88 2.36 -2.65
N ASP A 50 16.59 1.39 -3.52
CA ASP A 50 16.70 1.52 -4.98
C ASP A 50 15.45 2.15 -5.64
N GLY A 51 14.53 2.69 -4.84
CA GLY A 51 13.38 3.44 -5.33
C GLY A 51 12.21 2.55 -5.77
N LEU A 52 12.11 1.32 -5.27
CA LEU A 52 10.97 0.44 -5.50
C LEU A 52 9.99 0.52 -4.34
N MET A 53 8.70 0.52 -4.67
CA MET A 53 7.59 0.42 -3.73
C MET A 53 6.87 -0.89 -4.02
N ASN A 54 6.93 -1.83 -3.08
CA ASN A 54 6.29 -3.13 -3.19
C ASN A 54 5.03 -3.17 -2.33
N THR A 55 3.93 -3.65 -2.90
CA THR A 55 2.78 -4.12 -2.12
C THR A 55 3.00 -5.59 -1.81
N LEU A 56 3.06 -5.93 -0.53
CA LEU A 56 3.32 -7.27 -0.03
C LEU A 56 2.04 -7.88 0.56
N MET A 57 1.72 -9.11 0.16
CA MET A 57 0.59 -9.86 0.69
C MET A 57 1.10 -11.04 1.53
N ARG A 58 0.40 -11.34 2.64
CA ARG A 58 0.70 -12.54 3.43
C ARG A 58 0.31 -13.79 2.64
N VAL A 59 1.25 -14.70 2.45
CA VAL A 59 0.98 -16.00 1.84
C VAL A 59 0.41 -16.93 2.92
N PRO A 60 -0.76 -17.57 2.69
CA PRO A 60 -1.29 -18.57 3.60
C PRO A 60 -0.29 -19.70 3.86
N GLU A 61 -0.18 -20.15 5.11
CA GLU A 61 0.84 -21.13 5.54
C GLU A 61 0.75 -22.44 4.74
N ASP A 62 -0.46 -22.88 4.42
CA ASP A 62 -0.75 -24.07 3.60
C ASP A 62 -0.39 -23.90 2.11
N LYS A 63 -0.14 -22.65 1.67
CA LYS A 63 0.22 -22.30 0.29
C LYS A 63 1.68 -21.86 0.12
N LEU A 64 2.46 -21.78 1.19
CA LEU A 64 3.86 -21.34 1.14
C LEU A 64 4.71 -22.17 0.17
N GLU A 65 4.65 -23.50 0.28
CA GLU A 65 5.46 -24.39 -0.57
C GLU A 65 5.00 -24.35 -2.04
N LEU A 66 3.70 -24.20 -2.29
CA LEU A 66 3.16 -24.02 -3.63
C LEU A 66 3.66 -22.71 -4.24
N ALA A 67 3.56 -21.60 -3.51
CA ALA A 67 4.02 -20.30 -3.96
C ALA A 67 5.53 -20.30 -4.27
N LYS A 68 6.36 -20.89 -3.39
CA LYS A 68 7.80 -21.07 -3.65
C LYS A 68 8.06 -21.91 -4.89
N SER A 69 7.32 -23.00 -5.10
CA SER A 69 7.45 -23.84 -6.29
C SER A 69 7.11 -23.12 -7.61
N GLN A 70 6.30 -22.07 -7.52
CA GLN A 70 5.93 -21.18 -8.64
C GLN A 70 6.89 -20.00 -8.79
N GLY A 71 7.96 -19.92 -7.98
CA GLY A 71 8.98 -18.88 -8.03
C GLY A 71 8.68 -17.65 -7.19
N ALA A 72 7.65 -17.68 -6.32
CA ALA A 72 7.41 -16.57 -5.41
C ALA A 72 8.57 -16.42 -4.42
N VAL A 73 9.07 -15.20 -4.29
CA VAL A 73 10.02 -14.82 -3.26
C VAL A 73 9.22 -14.42 -2.03
N ILE A 74 9.29 -15.24 -0.99
CA ILE A 74 8.57 -15.02 0.28
C ILE A 74 9.59 -14.63 1.33
N ASP A 75 9.33 -13.53 2.04
CA ASP A 75 10.17 -13.06 3.12
C ASP A 75 10.03 -13.92 4.40
N GLU A 76 10.85 -13.61 5.40
CA GLU A 76 10.86 -14.32 6.69
C GLU A 76 9.54 -14.22 7.48
N ASP A 77 8.73 -13.19 7.19
CA ASP A 77 7.42 -12.96 7.81
C ASP A 77 6.27 -13.64 7.04
N GLY A 78 6.58 -14.34 5.94
CA GLY A 78 5.61 -15.03 5.10
C GLY A 78 4.92 -14.12 4.07
N PHE A 79 5.49 -12.98 3.72
CA PHE A 79 4.95 -12.04 2.74
C PHE A 79 5.63 -12.16 1.39
N ALA A 80 4.86 -12.00 0.32
CA ALA A 80 5.37 -11.95 -1.05
C ALA A 80 4.93 -10.66 -1.76
N PRO A 81 5.78 -10.06 -2.61
CA PRO A 81 5.38 -8.92 -3.42
C PRO A 81 4.37 -9.35 -4.48
N ILE A 82 3.23 -8.66 -4.54
CA ILE A 82 2.16 -8.88 -5.52
C ILE A 82 2.10 -7.77 -6.57
N GLU A 83 2.62 -6.59 -6.23
CA GLU A 83 2.67 -5.41 -7.07
C GLU A 83 3.96 -4.66 -6.75
N GLN A 84 4.55 -4.09 -7.80
CA GLN A 84 5.75 -3.27 -7.70
C GLN A 84 5.55 -2.01 -8.54
N THR A 85 5.83 -0.87 -7.91
CA THR A 85 5.96 0.41 -8.58
C THR A 85 7.24 1.10 -8.12
N THR A 86 7.46 2.33 -8.54
CA THR A 86 8.61 3.14 -8.13
C THR A 86 8.19 4.26 -7.19
N TRP A 87 9.11 4.67 -6.32
CA TRP A 87 8.98 5.86 -5.49
C TRP A 87 10.23 6.74 -5.62
N LYS A 88 10.08 8.02 -5.28
CA LYS A 88 11.16 9.00 -5.30
C LYS A 88 11.01 10.03 -4.19
N GLU A 89 12.12 10.62 -3.79
CA GLU A 89 12.16 11.82 -2.96
C GLU A 89 12.58 13.03 -3.81
N GLU A 90 11.77 14.07 -3.83
CA GLU A 90 12.06 15.33 -4.52
C GLU A 90 11.75 16.50 -3.60
N ASN A 91 12.72 17.39 -3.37
CA ASN A 91 12.57 18.58 -2.51
C ASN A 91 12.05 18.27 -1.08
N GLY A 92 12.45 17.12 -0.52
CA GLY A 92 12.03 16.69 0.82
C GLY A 92 10.60 16.15 0.90
N LYS A 93 9.95 15.92 -0.24
CA LYS A 93 8.65 15.26 -0.38
C LYS A 93 8.82 13.90 -1.04
N PHE A 94 7.95 12.97 -0.70
CA PHE A 94 7.94 11.62 -1.23
C PHE A 94 6.82 11.46 -2.25
N PHE A 95 7.09 10.69 -3.30
CA PHE A 95 6.11 10.40 -4.35
C PHE A 95 6.20 8.94 -4.77
N TYR A 96 5.09 8.36 -5.22
CA TYR A 96 5.07 7.06 -5.88
C TYR A 96 4.35 7.13 -7.21
N ASP A 97 4.79 6.29 -8.14
CA ASP A 97 4.18 6.14 -9.45
C ASP A 97 2.90 5.31 -9.31
N THR A 98 1.75 5.93 -9.60
CA THR A 98 0.43 5.29 -9.51
C THR A 98 0.08 4.50 -10.76
N LYS A 99 0.95 4.51 -11.78
CA LYS A 99 0.72 3.94 -13.12
C LYS A 99 -0.52 4.51 -13.83
N VAL A 100 -1.08 5.62 -13.33
CA VAL A 100 -2.20 6.28 -13.98
C VAL A 100 -1.73 6.87 -15.30
N GLU A 101 -2.37 6.44 -16.38
CA GLU A 101 -2.19 6.99 -17.73
C GLU A 101 -3.40 7.86 -18.09
N GLY A 102 -3.16 8.94 -18.85
CA GLY A 102 -4.23 9.78 -19.36
C GLY A 102 -3.77 11.16 -19.79
N GLU A 103 -4.71 11.94 -20.32
CA GLU A 103 -4.51 13.34 -20.69
C GLU A 103 -5.66 14.19 -20.14
N VAL A 104 -5.32 15.35 -19.58
CA VAL A 104 -6.29 16.37 -19.14
C VAL A 104 -6.00 17.62 -19.93
N LEU A 105 -7.01 18.11 -20.67
CA LEU A 105 -6.88 19.31 -21.53
C LEU A 105 -5.71 19.24 -22.54
N GLY A 106 -5.33 18.03 -22.96
CA GLY A 106 -4.24 17.80 -23.91
C GLY A 106 -2.83 17.73 -23.30
N GLU A 107 -2.72 17.73 -21.97
CA GLU A 107 -1.48 17.50 -21.25
C GLU A 107 -1.49 16.10 -20.61
N THR A 108 -0.40 15.36 -20.77
CA THR A 108 -0.22 14.05 -20.12
C THR A 108 -0.25 14.21 -18.60
N VAL A 109 -1.02 13.37 -17.94
CA VAL A 109 -1.09 13.32 -16.48
C VAL A 109 0.25 12.86 -15.91
N ASP A 110 0.77 13.56 -14.90
CA ASP A 110 1.90 13.08 -14.11
C ASP A 110 1.43 11.89 -13.25
N PRO A 111 2.01 10.69 -13.43
CA PRO A 111 1.59 9.51 -12.68
C PRO A 111 2.09 9.53 -11.22
N PHE A 112 2.92 10.50 -10.81
CA PHE A 112 3.42 10.56 -9.46
C PHE A 112 2.43 11.23 -8.49
N ALA A 113 2.00 10.47 -7.49
CA ALA A 113 1.23 11.00 -6.36
C ALA A 113 2.13 11.24 -5.16
N GLU A 114 1.92 12.36 -4.45
CA GLU A 114 2.61 12.65 -3.20
C GLU A 114 2.23 11.61 -2.13
N ILE A 115 3.20 11.26 -1.28
CA ILE A 115 3.04 10.45 -0.07
C ILE A 115 3.18 11.40 1.12
N PRO A 116 2.08 11.93 1.68
CA PRO A 116 2.14 12.77 2.86
C PRO A 116 2.67 12.00 4.06
N VAL A 117 3.39 12.71 4.93
CA VAL A 117 3.80 12.22 6.26
C VAL A 117 3.08 13.05 7.31
N ASP A 118 2.32 12.40 8.19
CA ASP A 118 1.59 13.10 9.27
C ASP A 118 2.50 13.42 10.48
N GLU A 119 1.95 14.12 11.47
CA GLU A 119 2.67 14.50 12.70
C GLU A 119 3.13 13.30 13.54
N ASN A 120 2.53 12.12 13.33
CA ASN A 120 2.86 10.87 14.00
C ASN A 120 3.85 10.00 13.19
N GLY A 121 4.27 10.47 12.02
CA GLY A 121 5.14 9.73 11.11
C GLY A 121 4.43 8.63 10.32
N CYS A 122 3.09 8.63 10.27
CA CYS A 122 2.32 7.76 9.38
C CYS A 122 2.38 8.28 7.93
N LEU A 123 2.33 7.36 6.97
CA LEU A 123 2.30 7.69 5.55
C LEU A 123 0.90 7.53 5.00
N THR A 124 0.52 8.35 4.03
CA THR A 124 -0.75 8.20 3.33
C THR A 124 -0.52 7.91 1.86
N ILE A 125 -1.09 6.82 1.34
CA ILE A 125 -1.03 6.44 -0.08
C ILE A 125 -2.44 6.21 -0.63
N ALA A 126 -2.53 5.80 -1.89
CA ALA A 126 -3.79 5.51 -2.59
C ALA A 126 -4.75 6.71 -2.52
N TYR A 127 -4.23 7.90 -2.81
CA TYR A 127 -4.97 9.17 -2.83
C TYR A 127 -5.76 9.47 -1.54
N GLY A 128 -5.20 9.11 -0.37
CA GLY A 128 -5.83 9.40 0.91
C GLY A 128 -6.60 8.23 1.52
N THR A 129 -6.70 7.10 0.81
CA THR A 129 -7.54 5.97 1.25
C THR A 129 -6.80 4.96 2.11
N MET A 130 -5.47 5.00 2.17
CA MET A 130 -4.68 4.03 2.93
C MET A 130 -3.65 4.75 3.80
N ILE A 131 -3.77 4.58 5.12
CA ILE A 131 -2.83 5.09 6.11
C ILE A 131 -1.92 3.96 6.55
N LEU A 132 -0.62 4.22 6.51
CA LEU A 132 0.43 3.27 6.82
C LEU A 132 1.14 3.68 8.11
N GLU A 133 1.41 2.70 8.96
CA GLU A 133 2.27 2.88 10.14
C GLU A 133 3.48 1.95 10.06
N ARG A 134 4.57 2.38 10.70
CA ARG A 134 5.83 1.64 10.70
C ARG A 134 5.64 0.28 11.39
N VAL A 135 6.26 -0.78 10.85
CA VAL A 135 6.36 -2.10 11.49
C VAL A 135 7.37 -2.07 12.62
#